data_AF-A0A2M7XVD8-F1
#
_entry.id   AF-A0A2M7XVD8-F1
#
_cell.length_a   1.000
_cell.length_b   1.000
_cell.length_c   1.000
_cell.angle_alpha   90.00
_cell.angle_beta   90.00
_cell.angle_gamma   90.00
#
_symmetry.space_group_name_H-M   'P 1'
#
loop_
_entity.id
_entity.type
_entity.pdbx_description
1 polymer ?
#
loop_
_entity_poly.entity_id
_entity_poly.type
_entity_poly.pdbx_seq_one_letter_code
_entity_poly.pdbx_strand_id
1 'polypeptide(L)'
;MRKLEASDLGAKFNPEHFPFKTTDEIKPLDGVIGQARAMDALELGFEMEGPGYNIFVGGYPGTGKATIIESIAKRYAARCKTPPDLIIVNNFSDEYRPQVIELAPGNAVKFSKTLARSIETMRNEL
;
A
#
# COMPACT_ATOMS: atom_id res chain seq x y z
N MET A 1 -6.61 6.85 54.02
CA MET A 1 -6.58 7.49 52.68
C MET A 1 -6.01 8.89 52.84
N ARG A 2 -4.95 9.24 52.10
CA ARG A 2 -4.38 10.60 52.08
C ARG A 2 -5.32 11.51 51.29
N LYS A 3 -5.57 12.73 51.79
CA LYS A 3 -6.31 13.77 51.07
C LYS A 3 -5.42 14.29 49.92
N LEU A 4 -5.98 14.35 48.72
CA LEU A 4 -5.30 14.92 47.55
C LEU A 4 -5.54 16.43 47.51
N GLU A 5 -4.48 17.19 47.28
CA GLU A 5 -4.57 18.63 47.06
C GLU A 5 -4.80 18.93 45.56
N ALA A 6 -5.25 20.13 45.21
CA ALA A 6 -5.53 20.50 43.82
C ALA A 6 -4.31 20.31 42.88
N SER A 7 -3.10 20.48 43.43
CA SER A 7 -1.83 20.25 42.73
C SER A 7 -1.52 18.77 42.45
N ASP A 8 -2.19 17.84 43.13
CA ASP A 8 -2.06 16.38 42.92
C ASP A 8 -2.99 15.86 41.80
N LEU A 9 -3.93 16.69 41.31
CA LEU A 9 -4.97 16.29 40.35
C LEU A 9 -4.60 16.52 38.88
N GLY A 10 -3.45 17.14 38.60
CA GLY A 10 -3.01 17.48 37.25
C GLY A 10 -1.77 16.72 36.81
N ALA A 11 -1.70 16.37 35.52
CA ALA A 11 -0.45 15.90 34.93
C ALA A 11 0.58 17.03 35.01
N LYS A 12 1.74 16.75 35.63
CA LYS A 12 2.85 17.72 35.68
C LYS A 12 3.49 17.82 34.30
N PHE A 13 3.33 18.97 33.66
CA PHE A 13 3.91 19.28 32.36
C PHE A 13 4.91 20.43 32.54
N ASN A 14 6.17 20.23 32.12
CA ASN A 14 7.16 21.30 32.06
C ASN A 14 7.37 21.71 30.59
N PRO A 15 6.91 22.90 30.16
CA PRO A 15 7.10 23.39 28.80
C PRO A 15 8.57 23.50 28.38
N GLU A 16 9.49 23.70 29.33
CA GLU A 16 10.93 23.85 29.05
C GLU A 16 11.57 22.56 28.51
N HIS A 17 10.89 21.42 28.61
CA HIS A 17 11.38 20.14 28.05
C HIS A 17 11.28 20.08 26.51
N PHE A 18 10.56 21.00 25.87
CA PHE A 18 10.39 21.01 24.42
C PHE A 18 11.24 22.11 23.78
N PRO A 19 12.13 21.77 22.83
CA PRO A 19 13.03 22.75 22.21
C PRO A 19 12.35 23.60 21.10
N PHE A 20 11.02 23.71 21.10
CA PHE A 20 10.23 24.44 20.09
C PHE A 20 9.12 25.25 20.75
N LYS A 21 8.66 26.32 20.09
CA LYS A 21 7.56 27.16 20.60
C LYS A 21 6.20 26.74 20.08
N THR A 22 6.11 26.33 18.82
CA THR A 22 4.87 25.84 18.20
C THR A 22 5.11 24.53 17.46
N THR A 23 4.05 23.76 17.23
CA THR A 23 4.13 22.50 16.47
C THR A 23 4.45 22.70 15.00
N ASP A 24 4.34 23.92 14.48
CA ASP A 24 4.71 24.26 13.09
C ASP A 24 6.23 24.18 12.87
N GLU A 25 7.02 24.29 13.95
CA GLU A 25 8.48 24.14 13.93
C GLU A 25 8.91 22.67 13.86
N ILE A 26 7.99 21.73 14.06
CA ILE A 26 8.26 20.29 14.12
C ILE A 26 8.07 19.69 12.74
N LYS A 27 9.10 18.97 12.26
CA LYS A 27 8.94 18.16 11.05
C LYS A 27 7.88 17.07 11.28
N PRO A 28 6.99 16.82 10.32
CA PRO A 28 6.05 15.71 10.40
C PRO A 28 6.79 14.41 10.73
N LEU A 29 6.18 13.58 11.57
CA LEU A 29 6.78 12.31 11.96
C LEU A 29 6.83 11.37 10.75
N ASP A 30 8.04 10.95 10.40
CA ASP A 30 8.26 9.86 9.45
C ASP A 30 8.10 8.52 10.19
N GLY A 31 6.87 8.01 10.25
CA GLY A 31 6.60 6.69 10.81
C GLY A 31 5.32 6.58 11.61
N VAL A 32 5.20 5.47 12.34
CA VAL A 32 4.01 5.13 13.13
C VAL A 32 4.39 5.08 14.61
N ILE A 33 3.72 5.88 15.44
CA ILE A 33 3.99 5.95 16.87
C ILE A 33 3.52 4.66 17.55
N GLY A 34 4.41 4.03 18.33
CA GLY A 34 4.05 2.93 19.23
C GLY A 34 3.69 1.61 18.56
N GLN A 35 4.04 1.43 17.28
CA GLN A 35 3.68 0.25 16.48
C GLN A 35 4.89 -0.52 15.94
N ALA A 36 6.02 -0.54 16.66
CA ALA A 36 7.26 -1.20 16.22
C ALA A 36 7.04 -2.67 15.80
N ARG A 37 6.35 -3.46 16.63
CA ARG A 37 6.02 -4.86 16.31
C ARG A 37 5.20 -5.01 15.02
N ALA A 38 4.28 -4.09 14.75
CA ALA A 38 3.47 -4.14 13.55
C ALA A 38 4.30 -3.81 12.30
N MET A 39 5.30 -2.93 12.44
CA MET A 39 6.26 -2.64 11.37
C MET A 39 7.09 -3.87 11.04
N ASP A 40 7.68 -4.53 12.05
CA ASP A 40 8.49 -5.75 11.84
C ASP A 40 7.68 -6.86 11.17
N ALA A 41 6.42 -7.04 11.57
CA ALA A 41 5.53 -8.04 10.98
C ALA A 41 5.16 -7.73 9.51
N LEU A 42 5.02 -6.44 9.17
CA LEU A 42 4.77 -6.00 7.79
C LEU A 42 6.01 -6.20 6.92
N GLU A 43 7.20 -5.84 7.41
CA GLU A 43 8.47 -6.05 6.69
C GLU A 43 8.67 -7.53 6.38
N LEU A 44 8.56 -8.40 7.40
CA LEU A 44 8.63 -9.85 7.20
C LEU A 44 7.59 -10.33 6.19
N GLY A 45 6.33 -9.90 6.33
CA GLY A 45 5.25 -10.33 5.44
C GLY A 45 5.44 -9.87 4.00
N PHE A 46 6.06 -8.72 3.75
CA PHE A 46 6.34 -8.22 2.41
C PHE A 46 7.52 -8.93 1.74
N GLU A 47 8.47 -9.46 2.50
CA GLU A 47 9.59 -10.26 1.99
C GLU A 47 9.19 -11.70 1.63
N MET A 48 7.99 -12.15 2.03
CA MET A 48 7.50 -13.48 1.70
C MET A 48 6.96 -13.53 0.26
N GLU A 49 7.75 -14.08 -0.67
CA GLU A 49 7.39 -14.17 -2.10
C GLU A 49 6.53 -15.41 -2.47
N GLY A 50 6.35 -16.35 -1.54
CA GLY A 50 5.63 -17.61 -1.79
C GLY A 50 4.10 -17.44 -1.84
N PRO A 51 3.38 -18.28 -2.61
CA PRO A 51 1.93 -18.31 -2.55
C PRO A 51 1.45 -18.77 -1.15
N GLY A 52 0.32 -18.25 -0.71
CA GLY A 52 -0.32 -18.65 0.55
C GLY A 52 0.03 -17.79 1.78
N TYR A 53 0.94 -16.82 1.65
CA TYR A 53 1.21 -15.84 2.70
C TYR A 53 0.35 -14.59 2.51
N ASN A 54 -0.47 -14.29 3.51
CA ASN A 54 -1.32 -13.10 3.56
C ASN A 54 -1.12 -12.38 4.89
N ILE A 55 -1.20 -11.05 4.89
CA ILE A 55 -1.10 -10.24 6.10
C ILE A 55 -2.51 -9.84 6.55
N PHE A 56 -2.87 -10.18 7.79
CA PHE A 56 -4.09 -9.72 8.43
C PHE A 56 -3.76 -8.65 9.48
N VAL A 57 -4.47 -7.52 9.45
CA VAL A 57 -4.24 -6.43 10.41
C VAL A 57 -5.47 -6.17 11.26
N GLY A 58 -5.35 -6.46 12.57
CA GLY A 58 -6.37 -6.23 13.58
C GLY A 58 -6.09 -5.00 14.46
N GLY A 59 -7.12 -4.51 15.14
CA GLY A 59 -7.02 -3.47 16.16
C GLY A 59 -8.27 -2.58 16.25
N TYR A 60 -8.35 -1.76 17.28
CA TYR A 60 -9.53 -0.93 17.56
C TYR A 60 -9.93 -0.04 16.37
N PRO A 61 -11.23 0.18 16.13
CA PRO A 61 -11.70 1.18 15.15
C PRO A 61 -11.13 2.57 15.46
N GLY A 62 -10.96 3.40 14.43
CA GLY A 62 -10.50 4.79 14.59
C GLY A 62 -8.99 4.99 14.77
N THR A 63 -8.17 3.94 14.81
CA THR A 63 -6.70 4.07 15.01
C THR A 63 -5.91 4.31 13.73
N GLY A 64 -6.56 4.63 12.60
CA GLY A 64 -5.88 4.95 11.34
C GLY A 64 -5.15 3.78 10.65
N LYS A 65 -5.43 2.53 11.02
CA LYS A 65 -4.73 1.33 10.51
C LYS A 65 -4.61 1.28 9.00
N ALA A 66 -5.72 1.48 8.28
CA ALA A 66 -5.72 1.41 6.82
C ALA A 66 -4.77 2.43 6.19
N THR A 67 -4.85 3.69 6.62
CA THR A 67 -3.98 4.77 6.15
C THR A 67 -2.50 4.48 6.41
N ILE A 68 -2.19 3.96 7.60
CA ILE A 68 -0.84 3.58 7.98
C ILE A 68 -0.31 2.45 7.09
N ILE A 69 -1.07 1.35 6.96
CA ILE A 69 -0.67 0.17 6.19
C ILE A 69 -0.49 0.54 4.71
N GLU A 70 -1.40 1.34 4.14
CA GLU A 70 -1.31 1.79 2.76
C GLU A 70 -0.04 2.63 2.52
N SER A 71 0.31 3.52 3.44
CA SER A 71 1.55 4.31 3.37
C SER A 71 2.80 3.43 3.37
N ILE A 72 2.84 2.42 4.26
CA ILE A 72 3.97 1.48 4.35
C ILE A 72 4.05 0.61 3.08
N ALA A 73 2.93 0.05 2.64
CA ALA A 73 2.85 -0.78 1.44
C ALA A 73 3.29 0.00 0.19
N LYS A 74 2.90 1.27 0.05
CA LYS A 74 3.37 2.14 -1.05
C LYS A 74 4.88 2.35 -1.01
N ARG A 75 5.47 2.59 0.16
CA ARG A 75 6.93 2.75 0.31
C ARG A 75 7.68 1.47 -0.06
N TYR A 76 7.14 0.31 0.31
CA TYR A 76 7.71 -0.99 -0.06
C TYR A 76 7.59 -1.22 -1.58
N ALA A 77 6.40 -1.06 -2.15
CA ALA A 77 6.13 -1.24 -3.57
C ALA A 77 6.99 -0.33 -4.47
N ALA A 78 7.31 0.89 -4.03
CA ALA A 78 8.19 1.80 -4.75
C ALA A 78 9.62 1.27 -4.96
N ARG A 79 10.05 0.28 -4.17
CA ARG A 79 11.35 -0.38 -4.29
C ARG A 79 11.28 -1.69 -5.09
N CYS A 80 10.07 -2.17 -5.38
CA CYS A 80 9.85 -3.40 -6.11
C CYS A 80 9.93 -3.17 -7.62
N LYS A 81 10.18 -4.25 -8.38
CA LYS A 81 10.08 -4.21 -9.83
C LYS A 81 8.63 -3.88 -10.23
N THR A 82 8.47 -3.05 -11.27
CA THR A 82 7.15 -2.79 -11.85
C THR A 82 6.50 -4.11 -12.28
N PRO A 83 5.27 -4.42 -11.80
CA PRO A 83 4.59 -5.65 -12.15
C PRO A 83 4.28 -5.71 -13.66
N PRO A 84 4.19 -6.92 -14.24
CA PRO A 84 3.79 -7.07 -15.63
C PRO A 84 2.36 -6.55 -15.84
N ASP A 85 2.05 -6.15 -17.08
CA ASP A 85 0.66 -5.89 -17.44
C ASP A 85 -0.04 -7.23 -17.66
N LEU A 86 -1.22 -7.41 -17.06
CA LEU A 86 -2.06 -8.58 -17.28
C LEU A 86 -3.18 -8.21 -18.26
N ILE A 87 -3.25 -8.92 -19.39
CA ILE A 87 -4.34 -8.78 -20.35
C ILE A 87 -5.19 -10.04 -20.39
N ILE A 88 -6.49 -9.85 -20.59
CA ILE A 88 -7.44 -10.95 -20.80
C ILE A 88 -7.77 -11.00 -22.29
N VAL A 89 -7.58 -12.16 -22.90
CA VAL A 89 -7.86 -12.38 -24.33
C VAL A 89 -8.93 -13.44 -24.52
N ASN A 90 -9.65 -13.35 -25.64
CA ASN A 90 -10.58 -14.40 -26.04
C ASN A 90 -9.81 -15.69 -26.31
N ASN A 91 -10.33 -16.80 -25.78
CA ASN A 91 -9.87 -18.13 -26.07
C ASN A 91 -10.74 -18.75 -27.16
N PHE A 92 -10.23 -18.79 -28.39
CA PHE A 92 -10.98 -19.33 -29.55
C PHE A 92 -11.32 -20.82 -29.45
N SER A 93 -10.67 -21.58 -28.56
CA SER A 93 -11.00 -22.98 -28.32
C SER A 93 -12.13 -23.17 -27.31
N ASP A 94 -12.31 -22.22 -26.39
CA ASP A 94 -13.36 -22.24 -25.37
C ASP A 94 -13.66 -20.82 -24.90
N GLU A 95 -14.72 -20.22 -25.46
CA GLU A 95 -15.13 -18.84 -25.18
C GLU A 95 -15.51 -18.60 -23.71
N TYR A 96 -15.86 -19.66 -22.96
CA TYR A 96 -16.17 -19.56 -21.53
C TYR A 96 -14.92 -19.56 -20.65
N ARG A 97 -13.73 -19.74 -21.25
CA ARG A 97 -12.45 -19.78 -20.55
C ARG A 97 -11.46 -18.79 -21.17
N PRO A 98 -11.67 -17.48 -20.98
CA PRO A 98 -10.72 -16.47 -21.45
C PRO A 98 -9.33 -16.71 -20.85
N GLN A 99 -8.29 -16.36 -21.61
CA GLN A 99 -6.90 -16.58 -21.22
C GLN A 99 -6.27 -15.30 -20.70
N VAL A 100 -5.38 -15.44 -19.70
CA VAL A 100 -4.56 -14.35 -19.18
C VAL A 100 -3.18 -14.42 -19.80
N ILE A 101 -2.68 -13.32 -20.33
CA ILE A 101 -1.33 -13.19 -20.87
C ILE A 101 -0.60 -12.07 -20.11
N GLU A 102 0.62 -12.35 -19.68
CA GLU A 102 1.54 -11.39 -19.10
C GLU A 102 2.31 -10.65 -20.19
N LEU A 103 2.33 -9.32 -20.11
CA LEU A 103 3.13 -8.45 -20.97
C LEU A 103 4.13 -7.66 -20.13
N ALA A 104 5.23 -7.24 -20.76
CA ALA A 104 6.16 -6.31 -20.13
C ALA A 104 5.43 -5.02 -19.72
N PRO A 105 5.80 -4.39 -18.58
CA PRO A 105 5.05 -3.26 -18.03
C PRO A 105 4.83 -2.12 -19.04
N GLY A 106 3.60 -1.58 -19.07
CA GLY A 106 3.22 -0.47 -19.94
C GLY A 106 2.94 -0.82 -21.40
N ASN A 107 2.92 -2.11 -21.77
CA ASN A 107 2.67 -2.55 -23.14
C ASN A 107 1.22 -2.95 -23.43
N ALA A 108 0.35 -3.13 -22.44
CA ALA A 108 -1.03 -3.60 -22.65
C ALA A 108 -1.83 -2.70 -23.59
N VAL A 109 -1.75 -1.37 -23.39
CA VAL A 109 -2.46 -0.41 -24.25
C VAL A 109 -1.92 -0.42 -25.68
N LYS A 110 -0.60 -0.51 -25.84
CA LYS A 110 0.05 -0.59 -27.16
C LYS A 110 -0.38 -1.86 -27.88
N PHE A 111 -0.32 -3.00 -27.19
CA PHE A 111 -0.74 -4.30 -27.71
C PHE A 111 -2.20 -4.27 -28.20
N SER A 112 -3.11 -3.76 -27.36
CA SER A 112 -4.54 -3.63 -27.71
C SER A 112 -4.76 -2.79 -28.98
N LYS A 113 -4.12 -1.62 -29.07
CA LYS A 113 -4.21 -0.76 -30.26
C LYS A 113 -3.64 -1.41 -31.51
N THR A 114 -2.50 -2.08 -31.39
CA THR A 114 -1.88 -2.80 -32.52
C THR A 114 -2.80 -3.92 -33.01
N LEU A 115 -3.35 -4.72 -32.10
CA LEU A 115 -4.27 -5.81 -32.45
C LEU A 115 -5.53 -5.29 -33.17
N ALA A 116 -6.15 -4.22 -32.64
CA ALA A 116 -7.32 -3.60 -33.25
C ALA A 116 -7.02 -3.11 -34.68
N ARG A 117 -5.87 -2.46 -34.87
CA ARG A 117 -5.44 -1.99 -36.20
C ARG A 117 -5.16 -3.14 -37.16
N SER A 118 -4.53 -4.22 -36.69
CA SER A 118 -4.29 -5.41 -37.52
C SER A 118 -5.59 -6.05 -37.98
N ILE A 119 -6.60 -6.13 -37.10
CA ILE A 119 -7.93 -6.65 -37.46
C ILE A 119 -8.60 -5.75 -38.52
N GLU A 120 -8.50 -4.43 -38.36
CA GLU A 120 -9.02 -3.47 -39.34
C GLU A 120 -8.34 -3.61 -40.70
N THR A 121 -7.00 -3.71 -40.73
CA THR A 121 -6.24 -3.95 -41.96
C THR A 121 -6.68 -5.24 -42.64
N MET A 122 -6.78 -6.35 -41.89
CA MET A 122 -7.23 -7.64 -42.44
C MET A 122 -8.65 -7.57 -43.02
N ARG A 123 -9.56 -6.78 -42.43
CA ARG A 123 -10.92 -6.60 -42.96
C ARG A 123 -10.98 -5.80 -44.25
N ASN A 124 -10.01 -4.91 -44.48
CA ASN A 124 -9.96 -4.05 -45.67
C ASN A 124 -9.19 -4.68 -46.83
N GLU A 125 -8.36 -5.70 -46.57
CA GLU A 125 -7.57 -6.43 -47.57
C GLU A 125 -8.23 -7.75 -48.03
N LEU A 126 -9.37 -8.12 -47.43
CA LEU A 126 -10.25 -9.23 -47.83
C LEU A 126 -11.44 -8.70 -48.63
#